data_AF-A0A962NXV3-F1
#
_entry.id   AF-A0A962NXV3-F1
#
_cell.length_a   1.000
_cell.length_b   1.000
_cell.length_c   1.000
_cell.angle_alpha   90.00
_cell.angle_beta   90.00
_cell.angle_gamma   90.00
#
_symmetry.space_group_name_H-M   'P 1'
#
loop_
_entity.id
_entity.type
_entity.pdbx_description
1 polymer ?
#
loop_
_entity_poly.entity_id
_entity_poly.type
_entity_poly.pdbx_seq_one_letter_code
_entity_poly.pdbx_strand_id
1 'polypeptide(L)'
;MKQPVRVAVTGAAGQIGYSLLFRIASGEMLGKDQPVILQLLEVPFEKAQQALKGVIMELEDCAFPLVAGIVATDDPNVAFKDADIALLVGARPRGPGM
;
A
#
# COMPACT_ATOMS: atom_id res chain seq x y z
N MET A 1 -19.50 0.23 -12.23
CA MET A 1 -18.25 0.83 -11.70
C MET A 1 -17.11 0.45 -12.63
N LYS A 2 -16.06 1.28 -12.75
CA LYS A 2 -14.86 0.91 -13.52
C LYS A 2 -14.23 -0.35 -12.94
N GLN A 3 -13.48 -1.10 -13.75
CA GLN A 3 -12.69 -2.23 -13.26
C GLN A 3 -11.65 -1.71 -12.26
N PRO A 4 -11.44 -2.38 -11.10
CA PRO A 4 -10.45 -1.95 -10.13
C PRO A 4 -9.04 -1.96 -10.70
N VAL A 5 -8.26 -0.94 -10.36
CA VAL A 5 -6.83 -0.83 -10.70
C VAL A 5 -6.00 -1.36 -9.53
N ARG A 6 -4.99 -2.16 -9.82
CA ARG A 6 -4.06 -2.75 -8.86
C ARG A 6 -2.90 -1.81 -8.60
N VAL A 7 -2.78 -1.33 -7.36
CA VAL A 7 -1.75 -0.38 -6.94
C VAL A 7 -0.84 -1.04 -5.92
N ALA A 8 0.38 -1.35 -6.33
CA ALA A 8 1.41 -1.88 -5.45
C ALA A 8 2.19 -0.75 -4.76
N VAL A 9 2.41 -0.85 -3.45
CA VAL A 9 3.17 0.13 -2.66
C VAL A 9 4.18 -0.59 -1.78
N THR A 10 5.47 -0.27 -1.92
CA THR A 10 6.54 -0.83 -1.08
C THR A 10 6.80 0.04 0.14
N GLY A 11 7.33 -0.51 1.23
CA GLY A 11 7.54 0.24 2.48
C GLY A 11 6.22 0.79 3.02
N ALA A 12 5.14 0.02 2.86
CA ALA A 12 3.77 0.48 3.10
C ALA A 12 3.51 0.90 4.55
N ALA A 13 4.25 0.35 5.52
CA ALA A 13 4.17 0.74 6.93
C ALA A 13 5.05 1.95 7.31
N GLY A 14 5.83 2.48 6.36
CA GLY A 14 6.66 3.66 6.57
C GLY A 14 5.86 4.97 6.59
N GLN A 15 6.50 6.06 7.01
CA GLN A 15 5.85 7.38 7.16
C GLN A 15 5.23 7.92 5.86
N ILE A 16 5.91 7.74 4.73
CA ILE A 16 5.37 8.14 3.42
C ILE A 16 4.18 7.25 3.06
N GLY A 17 4.28 5.93 3.25
CA GLY A 17 3.18 4.99 3.04
C GLY A 17 1.94 5.37 3.84
N TYR A 18 2.12 5.69 5.13
CA TYR A 18 1.06 6.13 6.03
C TYR A 18 0.32 7.38 5.56
N SER A 19 0.98 8.33 4.87
CA SER A 19 0.27 9.49 4.31
C SER A 19 -0.32 9.20 2.93
N LEU A 20 0.35 8.36 2.15
CA LEU A 20 0.04 8.09 0.75
C LEU A 20 -1.20 7.18 0.60
N LEU A 21 -1.27 6.10 1.37
CA LEU A 21 -2.26 5.05 1.19
C LEU A 21 -3.70 5.55 1.35
N PHE A 22 -3.96 6.40 2.36
CA PHE A 22 -5.29 6.95 2.61
C PHE A 22 -5.75 7.89 1.49
N ARG A 23 -4.83 8.61 0.84
CA ARG A 23 -5.13 9.48 -0.31
C ARG A 23 -5.37 8.68 -1.59
N ILE A 24 -4.68 7.55 -1.75
CA ILE A 24 -4.98 6.60 -2.83
C ILE A 24 -6.38 6.01 -2.61
N ALA A 25 -6.65 5.51 -1.41
CA ALA A 25 -7.93 4.92 -1.02
C ALA A 25 -9.11 5.91 -1.12
N SER A 26 -8.87 7.20 -0.87
CA SER A 26 -9.88 8.26 -1.02
C SER A 26 -10.16 8.62 -2.50
N GLY A 27 -9.37 8.11 -3.45
CA GLY A 27 -9.48 8.41 -4.88
C GLY A 27 -8.78 9.71 -5.32
N GLU A 28 -7.92 10.31 -4.49
CA GLU A 28 -7.17 11.52 -4.90
C GLU A 28 -6.08 11.23 -5.95
N MET A 29 -5.58 9.99 -6.04
CA MET A 29 -4.55 9.63 -7.01
C MET A 29 -5.14 9.35 -8.41
N LEU A 30 -6.24 8.60 -8.48
CA LEU A 30 -6.78 8.05 -9.74
C LEU A 30 -8.19 8.55 -10.08
N GLY A 31 -8.77 9.41 -9.26
CA GLY A 31 -10.12 9.95 -9.43
C GLY A 31 -11.17 9.29 -8.53
N LYS A 32 -12.27 10.01 -8.28
CA LYS A 32 -13.34 9.60 -7.36
C LYS A 32 -14.29 8.52 -7.93
N ASP A 33 -14.02 8.02 -9.13
CA ASP A 33 -14.81 7.00 -9.82
C ASP A 33 -14.01 5.73 -10.17
N GLN A 34 -12.75 5.64 -9.71
CA GLN A 34 -11.83 4.55 -10.00
C GLN A 34 -11.59 3.69 -8.73
N PRO A 35 -12.18 2.48 -8.66
CA PRO A 35 -11.87 1.55 -7.58
C PRO A 35 -10.40 1.09 -7.64
N VAL A 36 -9.84 0.75 -6.48
CA VAL A 36 -8.45 0.31 -6.34
C VAL A 36 -8.34 -0.96 -5.51
N ILE A 37 -7.37 -1.80 -5.86
CA ILE A 37 -6.88 -2.90 -5.02
C ILE A 37 -5.49 -2.50 -4.54
N LEU A 38 -5.31 -2.39 -3.22
CA LEU A 38 -4.04 -2.03 -2.62
C LEU A 38 -3.19 -3.28 -2.39
N GLN A 39 -2.01 -3.34 -2.99
CA GLN A 39 -1.04 -4.42 -2.79
C GLN A 39 0.16 -3.90 -2.01
N LEU A 40 0.17 -4.18 -0.71
CA LEU A 40 1.08 -3.57 0.26
C LEU A 40 2.25 -4.51 0.55
N LEU A 41 3.46 -4.05 0.25
CA LEU A 41 4.70 -4.77 0.51
C LEU A 41 5.44 -4.15 1.70
N GLU A 42 5.83 -4.98 2.66
CA GLU A 42 6.84 -4.63 3.66
C GLU A 42 7.90 -5.72 3.81
N VAL A 43 9.04 -5.35 4.41
CA VAL A 43 10.11 -6.28 4.75
C VAL A 43 9.63 -7.38 5.72
N PRO A 44 10.23 -8.58 5.67
CA PRO A 44 9.84 -9.74 6.49
C PRO A 44 10.35 -9.63 7.94
N PHE A 45 10.22 -8.44 8.56
CA PHE A 45 10.53 -8.22 9.96
C PHE A 45 9.24 -8.08 10.76
N GLU A 46 9.15 -8.79 11.88
CA GLU A 46 7.93 -8.87 12.70
C GLU A 46 7.37 -7.47 13.04
N LYS A 47 8.23 -6.54 13.46
CA LYS A 47 7.82 -5.16 13.77
C LYS A 47 7.21 -4.43 12.56
N ALA A 48 7.78 -4.62 11.37
CA ALA A 48 7.27 -3.99 10.15
C ALA A 48 5.93 -4.60 9.72
N GLN A 49 5.81 -5.93 9.84
CA GLN A 49 4.57 -6.65 9.55
C GLN A 49 3.45 -6.30 10.55
N GLN A 50 3.75 -6.15 11.83
CA GLN A 50 2.79 -5.66 12.83
C GLN A 50 2.36 -4.22 12.54
N ALA A 51 3.29 -3.35 12.15
CA ALA A 51 2.96 -1.98 11.74
C ALA A 51 2.08 -1.97 10.48
N LEU A 52 2.40 -2.80 9.48
CA LEU A 52 1.59 -2.96 8.27
C LEU A 52 0.16 -3.42 8.61
N LYS A 53 0.01 -4.38 9.54
CA LYS A 53 -1.29 -4.78 10.05
C LYS A 53 -2.05 -3.61 10.68
N GLY A 54 -1.36 -2.75 11.43
CA GLY A 54 -1.91 -1.49 11.95
C GLY A 54 -2.50 -0.61 10.86
N VAL A 55 -1.73 -0.35 9.80
CA VAL A 55 -2.15 0.46 8.66
C VAL A 55 -3.36 -0.13 7.95
N ILE A 56 -3.44 -1.46 7.82
CA ILE A 56 -4.59 -2.14 7.20
C ILE A 56 -5.85 -1.93 8.05
N MET A 57 -5.75 -2.12 9.37
CA MET A 57 -6.89 -1.87 10.28
C MET A 57 -7.40 -0.43 10.13
N GLU A 58 -6.50 0.56 10.07
CA GLU A 58 -6.89 1.97 9.87
C GLU A 58 -7.53 2.24 8.50
N LEU A 59 -7.05 1.58 7.44
CA LEU A 59 -7.67 1.67 6.10
C LEU A 59 -9.08 1.09 6.08
N GLU A 60 -9.29 -0.04 6.77
CA GLU A 60 -10.60 -0.68 6.92
C GLU A 60 -11.56 0.21 7.72
N ASP A 61 -11.10 0.82 8.82
CA ASP A 61 -11.88 1.71 9.67
C ASP A 61 -12.33 2.99 8.96
N CYS A 62 -11.59 3.44 7.93
CA CYS A 62 -11.97 4.59 7.12
C CYS A 62 -13.16 4.31 6.18
N ALA A 63 -13.56 3.04 6.00
CA ALA A 63 -14.69 2.64 5.16
C ALA A 63 -14.68 3.26 3.75
N PHE A 64 -13.49 3.33 3.12
CA PHE A 64 -13.34 3.95 1.80
C PHE A 64 -14.11 3.16 0.73
N PRO A 65 -15.10 3.77 0.03
CA PRO A 65 -15.93 3.07 -0.93
C PRO A 65 -15.18 2.64 -2.20
N LEU A 66 -13.99 3.21 -2.46
CA LEU A 66 -13.17 2.89 -3.63
C LEU A 66 -12.17 1.75 -3.37
N VAL A 67 -11.97 1.32 -2.13
CA VAL A 67 -11.09 0.20 -1.81
C VAL A 67 -11.84 -1.11 -2.07
N ALA A 68 -11.54 -1.74 -3.20
CA ALA A 68 -12.14 -3.00 -3.61
C ALA A 68 -11.45 -4.23 -3.00
N GLY A 69 -10.24 -4.05 -2.47
CA GLY A 69 -9.49 -5.11 -1.78
C GLY A 69 -8.13 -4.63 -1.31
N ILE A 70 -7.59 -5.35 -0.31
CA ILE A 70 -6.25 -5.15 0.23
C ILE A 70 -5.54 -6.49 0.24
N VAL A 71 -4.31 -6.53 -0.26
CA VAL A 71 -3.37 -7.65 -0.17
C VAL A 71 -2.14 -7.14 0.55
N ALA A 72 -1.72 -7.82 1.61
CA ALA A 72 -0.53 -7.48 2.37
C ALA A 72 0.42 -8.67 2.40
N THR A 73 1.70 -8.42 2.18
CA THR A 73 2.69 -9.49 2.02
C THR A 73 4.10 -8.97 2.24
N ASP A 74 5.02 -9.89 2.48
CA ASP A 74 6.48 -9.70 2.44
C ASP A 74 7.14 -10.26 1.18
N ASP A 75 6.37 -10.91 0.30
CA ASP A 75 6.85 -11.43 -0.98
C ASP A 75 6.56 -10.42 -2.12
N PRO A 76 7.61 -9.86 -2.75
CA PRO A 76 7.45 -8.98 -3.90
C PRO A 76 6.68 -9.61 -5.06
N ASN A 77 6.76 -10.93 -5.26
CA ASN A 77 6.03 -11.61 -6.34
C ASN A 77 4.52 -11.58 -6.10
N VAL A 78 4.09 -11.63 -4.84
CA VAL A 78 2.67 -11.48 -4.47
C VAL A 78 2.26 -10.01 -4.56
N ALA A 79 3.10 -9.09 -4.07
CA ALA A 79 2.80 -7.66 -4.08
C ALA A 79 2.68 -7.07 -5.49
N PHE A 80 3.53 -7.52 -6.42
CA PHE A 80 3.54 -7.01 -7.80
C PHE A 80 2.71 -7.83 -8.78
N LYS A 81 2.07 -8.92 -8.32
CA LYS A 81 1.23 -9.74 -9.18
C LYS A 81 0.12 -8.90 -9.81
N ASP A 82 0.14 -8.83 -11.14
CA ASP A 82 -0.81 -8.10 -11.98
C ASP A 82 -0.94 -6.60 -11.63
N ALA A 83 0.09 -6.00 -11.02
CA ALA A 83 0.06 -4.58 -10.65
C ALA A 83 0.03 -3.68 -11.89
N ASP A 84 -0.95 -2.78 -11.96
CA ASP A 84 -1.05 -1.76 -13.01
C ASP A 84 -0.13 -0.57 -12.71
N ILE A 85 0.03 -0.24 -11.42
CA ILE A 85 0.85 0.86 -10.93
C ILE A 85 1.68 0.36 -9.74
N ALA A 86 2.97 0.68 -9.71
CA ALA A 86 3.86 0.38 -8.59
C ALA A 86 4.53 1.66 -8.06
N LEU A 87 4.33 1.94 -6.77
CA LEU A 87 4.98 3.03 -6.03
C LEU A 87 6.07 2.44 -5.14
N LEU A 88 7.32 2.56 -5.58
CA LEU A 88 8.49 1.98 -4.93
C LEU A 88 9.05 2.93 -3.86
N VAL A 89 8.32 3.07 -2.75
CA VAL A 89 8.62 4.02 -1.66
C VAL A 89 9.67 3.47 -0.69
N GLY A 90 9.58 2.18 -0.34
CA GLY A 90 10.51 1.52 0.57
C GLY A 90 11.91 1.41 -0.02
N ALA A 91 12.90 1.98 0.68
CA ALA A 91 14.31 1.91 0.33
C ALA A 91 15.17 1.82 1.59
N ARG A 92 16.42 1.37 1.46
CA ARG A 92 17.36 1.34 2.57
C ARG A 92 17.79 2.78 2.93
N PRO A 93 17.59 3.25 4.18
CA PRO A 93 18.06 4.56 4.58
C PRO A 93 19.60 4.61 4.59
N ARG A 94 20.17 5.80 4.40
CA ARG A 94 21.62 5.99 4.58
C ARG A 94 21.98 5.76 6.05
N GLY A 95 22.92 4.84 6.26
CA GLY A 95 23.47 4.55 7.58
C GLY A 95 24.83 5.26 7.77
N PRO A 96 25.42 5.18 8.97
CA PRO A 96 26.76 5.70 9.20
C PRO A 96 27.78 5.13 8.20
N GLY A 97 28.51 6.01 7.51
CA GLY A 97 29.52 5.63 6.52
C GLY A 97 29.00 5.45 5.07
N MET A 98 27.73 5.77 4.80
CA MET A 98 27.14 5.89 3.45
C MET A 98 26.63 7.30 3.17
#